data_AF-A0A9P1I7B1-F1
#
_entry.id   AF-A0A9P1I7B1-F1
#
_cell.length_a   1.000
_cell.length_b   1.000
_cell.length_c   1.000
_cell.angle_alpha   90.00
_cell.angle_beta   90.00
_cell.angle_gamma   90.00
#
_symmetry.space_group_name_H-M   'P 1'
#
loop_
_entity.id
_entity.type
_entity.pdbx_description
1 polymer ?
#
loop_
_entity_poly.entity_id
_entity_poly.type
_entity_poly.pdbx_seq_one_letter_code
_entity_poly.pdbx_strand_id
1 'polypeptide(L)'
;MPSTYTEPEKKMISIKKKTSRKEQRRLAAEKLTTSNQIKLSLYMQACWKDQIQVTLDKIREFLEEECDFDVGKTCLNDVMHGLGYTFRKKSGTPLIEERVDLIILREKYLVLKEKFEKAGIEPYFGFFDETWIFEGMVSE
;
A
#
# COMPACT_ATOMS: atom_id res chain seq x y z
N MET A 1 -6.69 4.37 -71.06
CA MET A 1 -5.93 4.93 -69.92
C MET A 1 -6.12 3.98 -68.74
N PRO A 2 -5.08 3.32 -68.23
CA PRO A 2 -5.22 2.49 -67.03
C PRO A 2 -5.40 3.37 -65.79
N SER A 3 -6.37 3.03 -64.94
CA SER A 3 -6.66 3.72 -63.68
C SER A 3 -5.53 3.52 -62.68
N THR A 4 -4.80 4.59 -62.36
CA THR A 4 -3.81 4.60 -61.27
C THR A 4 -4.53 4.79 -59.94
N TYR A 5 -5.20 3.74 -59.46
CA TYR A 5 -5.67 3.74 -58.08
C TYR A 5 -4.58 3.15 -57.20
N THR A 6 -3.88 4.02 -56.46
CA THR A 6 -2.95 3.62 -55.41
C THR A 6 -3.74 3.54 -54.10
N GLU A 7 -3.84 2.36 -53.51
CA GLU A 7 -4.46 2.20 -52.19
C GLU A 7 -3.73 3.08 -51.15
N PRO A 8 -4.45 3.83 -50.30
CA PRO A 8 -3.79 4.58 -49.24
C PRO A 8 -3.21 3.61 -48.21
N GLU A 9 -1.90 3.71 -47.97
CA GLU A 9 -1.19 2.95 -46.93
C GLU A 9 -1.90 3.11 -45.58
N LYS A 10 -2.45 2.02 -45.06
CA LYS A 10 -2.99 1.97 -43.70
C LYS A 10 -1.83 2.18 -42.72
N LYS A 11 -1.68 3.40 -42.20
CA LYS A 11 -0.81 3.68 -41.05
C LYS A 11 -1.30 2.82 -39.88
N MET A 12 -0.56 1.75 -39.57
CA MET A 12 -0.75 0.98 -38.34
C MET A 12 -0.44 1.89 -37.15
N ILE A 13 -1.48 2.46 -36.54
CA ILE A 13 -1.36 3.15 -35.26
C ILE A 13 -1.04 2.05 -34.23
N SER A 14 0.22 1.99 -33.78
CA SER A 14 0.59 1.12 -32.68
C SER A 14 -0.10 1.65 -31.41
N ILE A 15 -1.21 1.01 -31.04
CA ILE A 15 -1.89 1.31 -29.78
C ILE A 15 -0.95 0.82 -28.68
N LYS A 16 -0.14 1.72 -28.10
CA LYS A 16 0.63 1.43 -26.90
C LYS A 16 -0.35 0.91 -25.85
N LYS A 17 -0.23 -0.37 -25.48
CA LYS A 17 -1.01 -0.95 -24.38
C LYS A 17 -0.83 -0.07 -23.15
N LYS A 18 -1.92 0.44 -22.60
CA LYS A 18 -1.90 1.13 -21.29
C LYS A 18 -1.33 0.14 -20.27
N THR A 19 -0.26 0.56 -19.60
CA THR A 19 0.29 -0.18 -18.46
C THR A 19 -0.76 -0.30 -17.36
N SER A 20 -0.75 -1.42 -16.63
CA SER A 20 -1.64 -1.61 -15.48
C SER A 20 -1.37 -0.54 -14.42
N ARG A 21 -2.40 -0.13 -13.68
CA ARG A 21 -2.27 0.83 -12.57
C ARG A 21 -1.26 0.37 -11.51
N LYS A 22 -1.17 -0.95 -11.27
CA LYS A 22 -0.18 -1.54 -10.37
C LYS A 22 1.24 -1.29 -10.86
N GLU A 23 1.46 -1.49 -12.15
CA GLU A 23 2.76 -1.29 -12.78
C GLU A 23 3.15 0.18 -12.83
N GLN A 24 2.19 1.08 -13.10
CA GLN A 24 2.43 2.53 -13.06
C GLN A 24 2.92 3.00 -11.69
N ARG A 25 2.32 2.49 -10.61
CA ARG A 25 2.72 2.80 -9.23
C ARG A 25 4.10 2.25 -8.88
N ARG A 26 4.40 1.02 -9.32
CA ARG A 26 5.73 0.43 -9.17
C ARG A 26 6.80 1.31 -9.82
N LEU A 27 6.59 1.69 -11.08
CA LEU A 27 7.48 2.58 -11.83
C LEU A 27 7.57 3.98 -11.21
N ALA A 28 6.49 4.48 -10.61
CA ALA A 28 6.51 5.75 -9.90
C ALA A 28 7.40 5.67 -8.64
N ALA A 29 7.28 4.61 -7.84
CA ALA A 29 8.10 4.38 -6.67
C ALA A 29 9.60 4.23 -7.00
N GLU A 30 9.93 3.61 -8.14
CA GLU A 30 11.31 3.49 -8.64
C GLU A 30 11.98 4.84 -8.93
N LYS A 31 11.22 5.93 -9.11
CA LYS A 31 11.78 7.28 -9.26
C LYS A 31 12.43 7.80 -7.98
N LEU A 32 12.02 7.26 -6.83
CA LEU A 32 12.58 7.63 -5.54
C LEU A 32 13.76 6.70 -5.24
N THR A 33 14.95 7.25 -5.05
CA THR A 33 16.13 6.46 -4.72
C THR A 33 15.94 5.71 -3.39
N THR A 34 16.61 4.57 -3.24
CA THR A 34 16.53 3.75 -2.00
C THR A 34 16.89 4.57 -0.75
N SER A 35 17.86 5.48 -0.85
CA SER A 35 18.24 6.39 0.25
C SER A 35 17.08 7.30 0.66
N ASN A 36 16.40 7.91 -0.32
CA ASN A 36 15.26 8.79 -0.08
C ASN A 36 14.03 8.00 0.44
N GLN A 37 13.85 6.74 0.03
CA GLN A 37 12.83 5.85 0.59
C GLN A 37 13.06 5.59 2.08
N ILE A 38 14.32 5.39 2.51
CA ILE A 38 14.69 5.22 3.92
C ILE A 38 14.39 6.51 4.70
N LYS A 39 14.82 7.67 4.19
CA LYS A 39 14.52 8.97 4.81
C LYS A 39 13.02 9.20 4.97
N LEU A 40 12.23 8.94 3.93
CA LEU A 40 10.78 9.04 3.96
C LEU A 40 10.17 8.10 5.01
N SER A 41 10.63 6.86 5.09
CA SER A 41 10.17 5.91 6.11
C SER A 41 10.42 6.41 7.53
N LEU A 42 11.62 6.93 7.81
CA LEU A 42 11.98 7.51 9.10
C LEU A 42 11.12 8.74 9.44
N TYR A 43 10.87 9.62 8.46
CA TYR A 43 9.98 10.76 8.61
C TYR A 43 8.53 10.34 8.94
N MET A 44 8.00 9.34 8.24
CA MET A 44 6.66 8.81 8.49
C MET A 44 6.55 8.19 9.89
N GLN A 45 7.58 7.48 10.35
CA GLN A 45 7.65 6.94 11.71
C GLN A 45 7.71 8.03 12.78
N ALA A 46 8.45 9.11 12.55
CA ALA A 46 8.49 10.25 13.45
C ALA A 46 7.12 10.94 13.55
N CYS A 47 6.49 11.22 12.39
CA CYS A 47 5.14 11.79 12.36
C CYS A 47 4.12 10.91 13.09
N TRP A 48 4.23 9.60 12.93
CA TRP A 48 3.40 8.63 13.63
C TRP A 48 3.56 8.70 15.14
N LYS A 49 4.82 8.66 15.62
CA LYS A 49 5.17 8.74 17.04
C LYS A 49 4.61 10.01 17.68
N ASP A 50 4.70 11.13 16.98
CA ASP A 50 4.28 12.44 17.47
C ASP A 50 2.80 12.73 17.19
N GLN A 51 2.05 11.76 16.67
CA GLN A 51 0.63 11.88 16.30
C GLN A 51 0.36 13.06 15.32
N ILE A 52 1.34 13.40 14.49
CA ILE A 52 1.23 14.44 13.50
C ILE A 52 0.38 13.92 12.33
N GLN A 53 -0.66 14.67 11.97
CA GLN A 53 -1.42 14.37 10.77
C GLN A 53 -0.55 14.58 9.52
N VAL A 54 -0.25 13.48 8.84
CA VAL A 54 0.50 13.48 7.58
C VAL A 54 -0.47 13.68 6.41
N THR A 55 -0.13 14.64 5.55
CA THR A 55 -0.83 14.94 4.30
C THR A 55 0.14 14.80 3.13
N LEU A 56 -0.37 14.60 1.91
CA LEU A 56 0.47 14.59 0.71
C LEU A 56 1.30 15.87 0.55
N ASP A 57 0.78 17.02 0.99
CA ASP A 57 1.50 18.30 0.89
C ASP A 57 2.71 18.34 1.82
N LYS A 58 2.55 17.98 3.09
CA LYS A 58 3.68 17.78 4.03
C LYS A 58 4.72 16.78 3.53
N ILE A 59 4.29 15.66 2.95
CA ILE A 59 5.23 14.68 2.38
C ILE A 59 6.00 15.30 1.21
N ARG A 60 5.31 16.08 0.38
CA ARG A 60 5.94 16.79 -0.74
C ARG A 60 6.97 17.81 -0.26
N GLU A 61 6.60 18.65 0.70
CA GLU A 61 7.51 19.64 1.32
C GLU A 61 8.76 18.95 1.87
N PHE A 62 8.59 17.85 2.63
CA PHE A 62 9.71 17.05 3.13
C PHE A 62 10.60 16.51 2.01
N LEU A 63 10.01 15.97 0.93
CA LEU A 63 10.77 15.40 -0.18
C LEU A 63 11.49 16.47 -1.03
N GLU A 64 10.92 17.66 -1.14
CA GLU A 64 11.56 18.81 -1.79
C GLU A 64 12.76 19.30 -0.96
N GLU A 65 12.60 19.42 0.35
CA GLU A 65 13.64 19.94 1.25
C GLU A 65 14.79 18.95 1.49
N GLU A 66 14.47 17.68 1.75
CA GLU A 66 15.44 16.69 2.26
C GLU A 66 15.98 15.73 1.20
N CYS A 67 15.27 15.62 0.07
CA CYS A 67 15.49 14.57 -0.93
C CYS A 67 15.71 15.11 -2.36
N ASP A 68 15.63 16.43 -2.57
CA ASP A 68 15.66 17.10 -3.89
C ASP A 68 14.71 16.44 -4.90
N PHE A 69 13.52 16.05 -4.41
CA PHE A 69 12.54 15.29 -5.18
C PHE A 69 11.25 16.09 -5.37
N ASP A 70 11.23 16.94 -6.40
CA ASP A 70 10.05 17.68 -6.81
C ASP A 70 9.19 16.84 -7.78
N VAL A 71 7.98 16.51 -7.34
CA VAL A 71 6.98 15.83 -8.18
C VAL A 71 5.59 16.40 -7.93
N GLY A 72 4.80 16.47 -8.99
CA GLY A 72 3.39 16.85 -8.86
C GLY A 72 2.60 15.87 -7.97
N LYS A 73 1.56 16.38 -7.29
CA LYS A 73 0.74 15.61 -6.31
C LYS A 73 0.23 14.28 -6.83
N THR A 74 -0.19 14.20 -8.10
CA THR A 74 -0.67 12.95 -8.70
C THR A 74 0.44 11.90 -8.78
N CYS A 75 1.64 12.32 -9.21
CA CYS A 75 2.80 11.43 -9.26
C CYS A 75 3.22 11.01 -7.85
N LEU A 76 3.24 11.94 -6.89
CA LEU A 76 3.52 11.62 -5.49
C LEU A 76 2.54 10.58 -4.93
N ASN A 77 1.25 10.73 -5.24
CA ASN A 77 0.25 9.75 -4.81
C ASN A 77 0.54 8.35 -5.37
N ASP A 78 0.96 8.24 -6.63
CA ASP A 78 1.35 6.95 -7.21
C ASP A 78 2.68 6.41 -6.64
N VAL A 79 3.64 7.28 -6.32
CA VAL A 79 4.87 6.94 -5.59
C VAL A 79 4.53 6.31 -4.24
N MET A 80 3.70 6.99 -3.44
CA MET A 80 3.32 6.53 -2.10
C MET A 80 2.61 5.17 -2.16
N HIS A 81 1.66 5.00 -3.09
CA HIS A 81 0.99 3.71 -3.28
C HIS A 81 1.94 2.62 -3.81
N GLY A 82 2.93 2.98 -4.63
CA GLY A 82 3.95 2.05 -5.12
C GLY A 82 4.88 1.57 -4.03
N LEU A 83 5.15 2.43 -3.03
CA LEU A 83 5.90 2.09 -1.80
C LEU A 83 5.06 1.30 -0.78
N GLY A 84 3.76 1.13 -1.02
CA GLY A 84 2.85 0.38 -0.15
C GLY A 84 2.11 1.24 0.88
N TYR A 85 2.30 2.56 0.90
CA TYR A 85 1.53 3.45 1.76
C TYR A 85 0.09 3.58 1.26
N THR A 86 -0.85 3.62 2.21
CA THR A 86 -2.26 3.87 1.93
C THR A 86 -2.79 4.99 2.83
N PHE A 87 -3.46 5.97 2.22
CA PHE A 87 -4.13 7.04 2.96
C PHE A 87 -5.50 6.54 3.40
N ARG A 88 -5.60 6.08 4.65
CA ARG A 88 -6.88 5.79 5.28
C ARG A 88 -7.30 7.00 6.10
N LYS A 89 -8.55 7.45 5.98
CA LYS A 89 -9.11 8.38 6.97
C LYS A 89 -9.01 7.69 8.33
N LYS A 90 -8.51 8.41 9.34
CA LYS A 90 -8.54 7.97 10.73
C LYS A 90 -10.00 7.85 11.15
N SER A 91 -10.63 6.71 10.83
CA SER A 91 -11.88 6.29 11.46
C SER A 91 -11.53 6.12 12.92
N GLY A 92 -12.31 6.69 13.84
CA GLY A 92 -12.05 6.67 15.28
C GLY A 92 -11.95 5.28 15.93
N THR A 93 -11.87 4.22 15.15
CA THR A 93 -11.46 2.86 15.53
C THR A 93 -9.92 2.81 15.66
N PRO A 94 -9.37 2.86 16.89
CA PRO A 94 -7.93 2.81 17.13
C PRO A 94 -7.35 1.39 17.00
N LEU A 95 -8.16 0.42 16.56
CA LEU A 95 -7.90 -1.00 16.78
C LEU A 95 -6.99 -1.67 15.72
N ILE A 96 -6.80 -1.04 14.55
CA ILE A 96 -6.09 -1.65 13.40
C ILE A 96 -4.74 -0.96 13.13
N GLU A 97 -4.47 0.15 13.79
CA GLU A 97 -3.18 0.82 13.72
C GLU A 97 -2.16 0.00 14.52
N GLU A 98 -1.01 -0.30 13.91
CA GLU A 98 0.01 -1.28 14.33
C GLU A 98 0.42 -1.16 15.80
N ARG A 99 -0.38 -1.80 16.66
CA ARG A 99 -0.07 -2.02 18.07
C ARG A 99 1.12 -2.96 18.15
N VAL A 100 2.30 -2.38 18.33
CA VAL A 100 3.59 -3.11 18.43
C VAL A 100 3.51 -4.23 19.46
N ASP A 101 2.76 -4.03 20.54
CA ASP A 101 2.49 -5.06 21.53
C ASP A 101 1.72 -6.26 20.95
N LEU A 102 0.70 -6.02 20.12
CA LEU A 102 -0.02 -7.10 19.42
C LEU A 102 0.86 -7.81 18.38
N ILE A 103 1.77 -7.08 17.73
CA ILE A 103 2.74 -7.67 16.79
C ILE A 103 3.67 -8.65 17.53
N ILE A 104 4.25 -8.21 18.66
CA ILE A 104 5.11 -9.04 19.51
C ILE A 104 4.35 -10.27 20.03
N LEU A 105 3.09 -10.11 20.45
CA LEU A 105 2.27 -11.22 20.92
C LEU A 105 1.95 -12.22 19.80
N ARG A 106 1.68 -11.75 18.59
CA ARG A 106 1.49 -12.61 17.41
C ARG A 106 2.75 -13.38 17.06
N GLU A 107 3.91 -12.74 17.08
CA GLU A 107 5.19 -13.39 16.85
C GLU A 107 5.43 -14.52 17.86
N LYS A 108 5.27 -14.22 19.16
CA LYS A 108 5.40 -15.22 20.23
C LYS A 108 4.45 -16.41 20.03
N TYR A 109 3.21 -16.13 19.66
CA TYR A 109 2.21 -17.17 19.37
C TYR A 109 2.65 -18.07 18.21
N LEU A 110 3.12 -17.49 17.09
CA LEU A 110 3.55 -18.24 15.92
C LEU A 110 4.77 -19.11 16.20
N VAL A 111 5.78 -18.59 16.92
CA VAL A 111 6.97 -19.36 17.33
C VAL A 111 6.59 -20.55 18.20
N LEU A 112 5.66 -20.34 19.15
CA LEU A 112 5.22 -21.41 20.03
C LEU A 112 4.41 -22.48 19.28
N LYS A 113 3.54 -22.07 18.36
CA LYS A 113 2.78 -22.97 17.48
C LYS A 113 3.70 -23.85 16.64
N GLU A 114 4.71 -23.25 15.99
CA GLU A 114 5.70 -23.98 15.19
C GLU A 114 6.48 -24.99 16.04
N LYS A 115 6.83 -24.63 17.29
CA LYS A 115 7.50 -25.54 18.23
C LYS A 115 6.65 -26.77 18.54
N PHE A 116 5.35 -26.61 18.80
CA PHE A 116 4.45 -27.72 19.07
C PHE A 116 4.25 -28.62 17.84
N GLU A 117 4.07 -28.01 16.66
CA GLU A 117 3.98 -28.74 15.39
C GLU A 117 5.24 -29.58 15.14
N LYS A 118 6.44 -29.00 15.33
CA LYS A 118 7.71 -29.73 15.19
C LYS A 118 7.90 -30.84 16.22
N ALA A 119 7.30 -30.71 17.40
CA ALA A 119 7.34 -31.73 18.44
C ALA A 119 6.35 -32.87 18.20
N GLY A 120 5.55 -32.83 17.14
CA GLY A 120 4.50 -33.81 16.87
C GLY A 120 3.34 -33.73 17.85
N ILE A 121 3.23 -32.64 18.60
CA ILE A 121 2.12 -32.37 19.52
C ILE A 121 1.06 -31.65 18.69
N GLU A 122 -0.01 -32.34 18.30
CA GLU A 122 -1.17 -31.69 17.66
C GLU A 122 -1.95 -30.91 18.71
N PRO A 123 -1.90 -29.56 18.71
CA PRO A 123 -2.67 -28.79 19.67
C PRO A 123 -4.12 -28.72 19.19
N TYR A 124 -5.06 -29.07 20.07
CA TYR A 124 -6.47 -28.80 19.82
C TYR A 124 -6.75 -27.32 20.07
N PHE A 125 -7.10 -26.58 19.02
CA PHE A 125 -7.47 -25.17 19.12
C PHE A 125 -8.99 -25.01 19.17
N GLY A 126 -9.49 -24.36 20.22
CA GLY A 126 -10.85 -23.84 20.27
C GLY A 126 -10.80 -22.33 20.06
N PHE A 127 -11.60 -21.84 19.12
CA PHE A 127 -11.78 -20.41 18.89
C PHE A 127 -13.22 -20.03 19.25
N PHE A 128 -13.36 -19.03 20.11
CA PHE A 128 -14.65 -18.47 20.49
C PHE A 128 -14.63 -16.99 20.13
N ASP A 129 -15.64 -16.56 19.40
CA ASP A 129 -15.84 -15.16 19.08
C ASP A 129 -17.33 -14.84 19.24
N GLU A 130 -17.61 -13.75 19.93
CA GLU A 130 -18.98 -13.29 20.14
C GLU A 130 -19.30 -12.27 19.06
N THR A 131 -20.32 -12.56 18.26
CA THR A 131 -20.87 -11.61 17.30
C THR A 131 -22.21 -11.12 17.80
N TRP A 132 -22.36 -9.80 17.84
CA TRP A 132 -23.65 -9.16 18.11
C TRP A 132 -24.61 -9.45 16.97
N ILE A 133 -25.76 -10.04 17.29
CA ILE A 133 -26.85 -10.23 16.34
C ILE A 133 -27.78 -9.02 16.46
N PHE A 134 -27.92 -8.28 15.36
CA PHE A 134 -28.88 -7.17 15.27
C PHE A 134 -30.21 -7.68 14.73
N GLU A 135 -31.31 -7.14 15.26
CA GLU A 135 -32.69 -7.58 14.95
C GLU A 135 -32.99 -7.63 13.44
N GLY A 136 -32.43 -6.71 12.65
CA GLY A 136 -32.57 -6.68 11.19
C GLY A 136 -31.82 -7.76 10.40
N MET A 137 -30.96 -8.56 11.04
CA MET A 137 -30.24 -9.69 10.42
C MET A 137 -30.99 -11.03 10.60
N VAL A 138 -32.08 -11.04 11.37
CA VAL A 138 -32.82 -12.27 11.74
C VAL A 138 -34.28 -12.22 11.30
N SER A 139 -34.77 -11.09 10.78
CA SER A 139 -36.12 -11.00 10.23
C SER A 139 -36.30 -11.94 9.03
N GLU A 140 -37.24 -12.89 9.17
CA GLU A 140 -37.65 -13.95 8.22
C GLU A 140 -38.16 -13.45 6.86
#